data_AF-A3F595-F1
#
_entry.id   AF-A3F595-F1
#
_cell.length_a   1.000
_cell.length_b   1.000
_cell.length_c   1.000
_cell.angle_alpha   90.00
_cell.angle_beta   90.00
_cell.angle_gamma   90.00
#
_symmetry.space_group_name_H-M   'P 1'
#
loop_
_entity.id
_entity.type
_entity.pdbx_description
1 polymer ?
#
loop_
_entity_poly.entity_id
_entity_poly.type
_entity_poly.pdbx_seq_one_letter_code
_entity_poly.pdbx_strand_id
1 'polypeptide(L)'
;ISSGGEGKPGIFVDGGIHAREWISPATVTYMMREMVENYAAHPEVVDNVDWYFMPLINPDGYEFSHTDNRMWRKTRSTTSIAGCYGADPNRNWDFHWAEGGTSSYPCSEIYTGPVPFSGIEMANVRDAILARASQLRIYLTVHSYGQMLLIP
;
A
#
# COMPACT_ATOMS: atom_id res chain seq x y z
N ILE A 1 8.35 -13.71 -2.20
CA ILE A 1 9.53 -14.24 -2.91
C ILE A 1 10.51 -14.74 -1.85
N SER A 2 10.89 -16.01 -1.92
CA SER A 2 11.75 -16.68 -0.94
C SER A 2 12.48 -17.85 -1.60
N SER A 3 13.74 -18.07 -1.22
CA SER A 3 14.49 -19.30 -1.56
C SER A 3 14.21 -20.49 -0.61
N GLY A 4 13.27 -20.35 0.33
CA GLY A 4 12.98 -21.36 1.36
C GLY A 4 13.88 -21.24 2.60
N GLY A 5 13.82 -22.24 3.49
CA GLY A 5 14.49 -22.22 4.80
C GLY A 5 13.65 -21.62 5.92
N GLU A 6 14.22 -21.57 7.13
CA GLU A 6 13.55 -21.07 8.34
C GLU A 6 14.32 -19.89 8.96
N GLY A 7 13.60 -19.02 9.68
CA GLY A 7 14.21 -17.96 10.50
C GLY A 7 14.70 -16.72 9.73
N LYS A 8 14.45 -16.61 8.42
CA LYS A 8 14.83 -15.43 7.64
C LYS A 8 14.02 -14.19 8.03
N PRO A 9 14.64 -13.01 8.16
CA PRO A 9 13.92 -11.76 8.35
C PRO A 9 13.04 -11.44 7.12
N GLY A 10 11.90 -10.82 7.37
CA GLY A 10 10.93 -10.45 6.33
C GLY A 10 10.95 -8.96 5.99
N ILE A 11 10.79 -8.63 4.72
CA ILE A 11 10.52 -7.27 4.23
C ILE A 11 9.17 -7.26 3.52
N PHE A 12 8.29 -6.34 3.92
CA PHE A 12 7.01 -6.12 3.26
C PHE A 12 7.11 -4.87 2.39
N VAL A 13 6.73 -4.97 1.12
CA VAL A 13 6.73 -3.87 0.15
C VAL A 13 5.37 -3.76 -0.49
N ASP A 14 4.79 -2.57 -0.46
CA ASP A 14 3.55 -2.28 -1.19
C ASP A 14 3.64 -1.08 -2.11
N GLY A 15 2.67 -1.02 -3.01
CA GLY A 15 2.46 0.10 -3.92
C GLY A 15 0.99 0.30 -4.25
N GLY A 16 0.72 1.38 -4.97
CA GLY A 16 -0.60 1.68 -5.52
C GLY A 16 -1.68 1.90 -4.46
N ILE A 17 -1.32 2.32 -3.24
CA ILE A 17 -2.30 2.69 -2.21
C ILE A 17 -3.11 3.93 -2.63
N HIS A 18 -2.48 4.92 -3.28
CA HIS A 18 -3.20 5.99 -3.97
C HIS A 18 -3.32 5.67 -5.47
N ALA A 19 -4.54 5.64 -5.95
CA ALA A 19 -4.89 5.16 -7.28
C ALA A 19 -4.13 5.85 -8.44
N ARG A 20 -4.05 7.18 -8.44
CA ARG A 20 -3.39 7.96 -9.50
C ARG A 20 -1.87 7.82 -9.60
N GLU A 21 -1.22 7.23 -8.59
CA GLU A 21 0.24 7.16 -8.47
C GLU A 21 0.83 5.99 -9.27
N TRP A 22 0.56 5.92 -10.58
CA TRP A 22 0.83 4.75 -11.42
C TRP A 22 2.27 4.24 -11.46
N ILE A 23 3.27 5.09 -11.18
CA ILE A 23 4.66 4.64 -11.11
C ILE A 23 4.92 3.75 -9.89
N SER A 24 4.11 3.86 -8.82
CA SER A 24 4.23 3.04 -7.63
C SER A 24 4.00 1.55 -7.93
N PRO A 25 2.84 1.09 -8.44
CA PRO A 25 2.63 -0.32 -8.78
C PRO A 25 3.64 -0.81 -9.83
N ALA A 26 3.97 0.02 -10.83
CA ALA A 26 4.99 -0.33 -11.84
C ALA A 26 6.36 -0.59 -11.19
N THR A 27 6.79 0.23 -10.23
CA THR A 27 8.06 0.09 -9.52
C THR A 27 8.07 -1.17 -8.66
N VAL A 28 6.99 -1.43 -7.92
CA VAL A 28 6.91 -2.63 -7.06
C VAL A 28 6.92 -3.91 -7.90
N THR A 29 6.19 -3.94 -9.02
CA THR A 29 6.26 -5.05 -9.97
C THR A 29 7.65 -5.18 -10.60
N TYR A 30 8.33 -4.07 -10.90
CA TYR A 30 9.71 -4.10 -11.39
C TYR A 30 10.67 -4.70 -10.36
N MET A 31 10.56 -4.36 -9.08
CA MET A 31 11.35 -4.99 -8.01
C MET A 31 11.16 -6.51 -7.97
N MET A 32 9.91 -6.97 -8.08
CA MET A 32 9.60 -8.40 -8.13
C MET A 32 10.26 -9.07 -9.35
N ARG A 33 10.18 -8.43 -10.52
CA ARG A 33 10.81 -8.90 -11.75
C ARG A 33 12.32 -9.03 -11.58
N GLU A 34 13.00 -8.01 -11.06
CA GLU A 34 14.45 -8.05 -10.84
C GLU A 34 14.86 -9.21 -9.92
N MET A 35 14.11 -9.47 -8.85
CA MET A 35 14.39 -10.57 -7.94
C MET A 35 14.19 -11.96 -8.56
N VAL A 36 13.32 -12.08 -9.56
CA VAL A 36 13.00 -13.37 -10.21
C VAL A 36 13.85 -13.58 -11.46
N GLU A 37 13.91 -12.61 -12.35
CA GLU A 37 14.58 -12.71 -13.65
C GLU A 37 16.09 -12.47 -13.55
N ASN A 38 16.53 -11.61 -12.62
CA ASN A 38 17.94 -11.26 -12.44
C ASN A 38 18.53 -11.80 -11.13
N TYR A 39 17.94 -12.86 -10.57
CA TYR A 39 18.38 -13.51 -9.33
C TYR A 39 19.90 -13.80 -9.31
N ALA A 40 20.45 -14.34 -10.39
CA ALA A 40 21.86 -14.75 -10.46
C ALA A 40 22.86 -13.58 -10.30
N ALA A 41 22.42 -12.34 -10.55
CA ALA A 41 23.26 -11.17 -10.33
C ALA A 41 23.38 -10.80 -8.85
N HIS A 42 22.35 -11.08 -8.05
CA HIS A 42 22.21 -10.65 -6.65
C HIS A 42 21.48 -11.70 -5.78
N PRO A 43 21.96 -12.95 -5.69
CA PRO A 43 21.27 -14.01 -4.95
C PRO A 43 21.10 -13.67 -3.47
N GLU A 44 22.03 -12.90 -2.89
CA GLU A 44 22.01 -12.46 -1.49
C GLU A 44 20.74 -11.68 -1.10
N VAL A 45 20.08 -11.03 -2.07
CA VAL A 45 18.85 -10.27 -1.87
C VAL A 45 17.68 -11.20 -1.53
N VAL A 46 17.64 -12.41 -2.10
CA VAL A 46 16.54 -13.38 -1.90
C VAL A 46 16.93 -14.48 -0.92
N ASP A 47 18.21 -14.85 -0.85
CA ASP A 47 18.68 -15.95 -0.02
C ASP A 47 18.64 -15.65 1.47
N ASN A 48 18.87 -14.39 1.85
CA ASN A 48 18.93 -13.99 3.26
C ASN A 48 17.62 -13.36 3.78
N VAL A 49 16.63 -13.12 2.91
CA VAL A 49 15.44 -12.33 3.24
C VAL A 49 14.18 -12.93 2.59
N ASP A 50 13.07 -12.93 3.31
CA ASP A 50 11.75 -13.21 2.75
C ASP A 50 11.05 -11.92 2.34
N TRP A 51 10.70 -11.79 1.06
CA TRP A 51 10.02 -10.61 0.53
C TRP A 51 8.53 -10.86 0.35
N TYR A 52 7.71 -9.97 0.92
CA TYR A 52 6.26 -9.95 0.77
C TYR A 52 5.88 -8.74 -0.05
N PHE A 53 5.20 -8.96 -1.17
CA PHE A 53 4.82 -7.90 -2.09
C PHE A 53 3.30 -7.76 -2.17
N MET A 54 2.83 -6.52 -2.12
CA MET A 54 1.46 -6.13 -2.48
C MET A 54 1.53 -4.98 -3.48
N PRO A 55 1.73 -5.26 -4.78
CA PRO A 55 2.04 -4.23 -5.77
C PRO A 55 0.89 -3.23 -5.99
N LEU A 56 -0.33 -3.61 -5.62
CA LEU A 56 -1.51 -2.77 -5.76
C LEU A 56 -2.46 -2.95 -4.56
N ILE A 57 -2.42 -2.00 -3.62
CA ILE A 57 -3.31 -2.01 -2.44
C ILE A 57 -4.75 -1.58 -2.80
N ASN A 58 -4.91 -0.60 -3.69
CA ASN A 58 -6.20 0.01 -4.01
C ASN A 58 -6.62 -0.32 -5.46
N PRO A 59 -7.04 -1.57 -5.74
CA PRO A 59 -7.38 -2.01 -7.10
C PRO A 59 -8.58 -1.25 -7.66
N ASP A 60 -9.64 -1.03 -6.87
CA ASP A 60 -10.85 -0.34 -7.34
C ASP A 60 -10.55 1.11 -7.73
N GLY A 61 -9.79 1.82 -6.89
CA GLY A 61 -9.38 3.18 -7.20
C GLY A 61 -8.47 3.23 -8.42
N TYR A 62 -7.54 2.28 -8.54
CA TYR A 62 -6.62 2.20 -9.68
C TYR A 62 -7.37 1.96 -10.99
N GLU A 63 -8.31 1.01 -11.03
CA GLU A 63 -9.18 0.78 -12.20
C GLU A 63 -9.97 2.05 -12.56
N PHE A 64 -10.58 2.69 -11.56
CA PHE A 64 -11.31 3.94 -11.78
C PHE A 64 -10.43 5.06 -12.34
N SER A 65 -9.12 5.03 -12.09
CA SER A 65 -8.15 5.96 -12.68
C SER A 65 -7.83 5.67 -14.15
N HIS A 66 -8.07 4.45 -14.62
CA HIS A 66 -7.97 4.09 -16.04
C HIS A 66 -9.27 4.36 -16.80
N THR A 67 -10.42 4.15 -16.17
CA THR A 67 -11.73 4.18 -16.85
C THR A 67 -12.42 5.53 -16.81
N ASP A 68 -12.35 6.26 -15.69
CA ASP A 68 -13.23 7.41 -15.45
C ASP A 68 -12.46 8.69 -15.05
N ASN A 69 -11.65 8.61 -13.99
CA ASN A 69 -10.96 9.77 -13.44
C ASN A 69 -9.50 9.47 -13.14
N ARG A 70 -8.63 9.83 -14.08
CA ARG A 70 -7.17 9.69 -13.96
C ARG A 70 -6.59 10.24 -12.67
N MET A 71 -7.18 11.27 -12.08
CA MET A 71 -6.68 11.92 -10.87
C MET A 71 -7.29 11.38 -9.57
N TRP A 72 -8.08 10.30 -9.64
CA TRP A 72 -8.65 9.65 -8.46
C TRP A 72 -7.55 9.13 -7.52
N ARG A 73 -7.73 9.35 -6.22
CA ARG A 73 -6.74 9.01 -5.19
C ARG A 73 -7.23 7.92 -4.24
N LYS A 74 -8.48 8.04 -3.78
CA LYS A 74 -9.08 7.29 -2.68
C LYS A 74 -9.47 5.86 -3.06
N THR A 75 -9.96 5.08 -2.11
CA THR A 75 -10.70 3.83 -2.40
C THR A 75 -12.03 4.12 -3.12
N ARG A 76 -12.86 3.10 -3.36
CA ARG A 76 -14.17 3.25 -4.03
C ARG A 76 -15.37 2.86 -3.17
N SER A 77 -15.18 2.67 -1.87
CA SER A 77 -16.27 2.39 -0.94
C SER A 77 -17.34 3.50 -0.92
N THR A 78 -18.59 3.14 -0.68
CA THR A 78 -19.67 4.12 -0.48
C THR A 78 -19.49 4.88 0.84
N THR A 79 -19.92 6.14 0.88
CA THR A 79 -19.88 6.95 2.10
C THR A 79 -21.29 7.36 2.56
N SER A 80 -21.40 8.07 3.67
CA SER A 80 -22.66 8.63 4.18
C SER A 80 -23.25 9.75 3.32
N ILE A 81 -22.46 10.33 2.39
CA ILE A 81 -22.91 11.39 1.49
C ILE A 81 -22.98 10.83 0.07
N ALA A 82 -24.18 10.85 -0.53
CA ALA A 82 -24.39 10.42 -1.90
C ALA A 82 -23.50 11.20 -2.87
N GLY A 83 -22.90 10.49 -3.84
CA GLY A 83 -21.95 11.07 -4.80
C GLY A 83 -20.51 11.18 -4.27
N CYS A 84 -20.26 10.98 -2.98
CA CYS A 84 -18.93 10.96 -2.40
C CYS A 84 -18.51 9.53 -2.09
N TYR A 85 -17.36 9.14 -2.63
CA TYR A 85 -16.85 7.76 -2.59
C TYR A 85 -15.43 7.74 -2.05
N GLY A 86 -15.10 6.65 -1.37
CA GLY A 86 -13.77 6.32 -0.90
C GLY A 86 -13.30 7.12 0.30
N ALA A 87 -12.44 6.47 1.09
CA ALA A 87 -11.57 7.12 2.06
C ALA A 87 -10.15 7.21 1.49
N ASP A 88 -9.34 8.14 2.00
CA ASP A 88 -7.90 8.15 1.76
C ASP A 88 -7.28 6.97 2.53
N PRO A 89 -6.81 5.92 1.83
CA PRO A 89 -6.28 4.73 2.50
C PRO A 89 -5.05 5.05 3.36
N ASN A 90 -4.26 6.06 3.02
CA ASN A 90 -3.11 6.48 3.83
C ASN A 90 -3.47 7.49 4.94
N ARG A 91 -4.76 7.61 5.27
CA ARG A 91 -5.30 8.27 6.47
C ARG A 91 -6.23 7.36 7.28
N ASN A 92 -6.33 6.08 6.90
CA ASN A 92 -7.25 5.12 7.51
C ASN A 92 -6.54 4.08 8.42
N TRP A 93 -5.29 4.34 8.79
CA TRP A 93 -4.54 3.51 9.75
C TRP A 93 -4.87 3.88 11.21
N ASP A 94 -4.73 2.92 12.12
CA ASP A 94 -4.94 3.13 13.57
C ASP A 94 -3.69 3.64 14.31
N PHE A 95 -3.10 4.72 13.79
CA PHE A 95 -1.98 5.41 14.41
C PHE A 95 -2.26 6.90 14.41
N HIS A 96 -2.48 7.49 15.60
CA HIS A 96 -2.91 8.89 15.76
C HIS A 96 -4.08 9.27 14.81
N TRP A 97 -5.04 8.35 14.68
CA TRP A 97 -6.08 8.43 13.66
C TRP A 97 -6.95 9.68 13.86
N ALA A 98 -7.07 10.47 12.79
CA ALA A 98 -7.85 11.71 12.76
C ALA A 98 -7.42 12.81 13.77
N GLU A 99 -6.20 12.76 14.30
CA GLU A 99 -5.68 13.81 15.20
C GLU A 99 -5.20 15.07 14.47
N GLY A 100 -4.80 14.96 13.20
CA GLY A 100 -4.37 16.10 12.39
C GLY A 100 -3.96 15.73 10.95
N GLY A 101 -3.95 16.71 10.04
CA GLY A 101 -3.53 16.49 8.65
C GLY A 101 -4.50 15.62 7.82
N THR A 102 -5.77 15.57 8.23
CA THR A 102 -6.82 14.74 7.62
C THR A 102 -8.16 15.52 7.52
N SER A 103 -9.21 14.89 7.00
CA SER A 103 -10.57 15.45 6.99
C SER A 103 -11.60 14.41 7.39
N SER A 104 -12.64 14.84 8.10
CA SER A 104 -13.84 14.03 8.40
C SER A 104 -14.94 14.18 7.36
N TYR A 105 -14.78 15.07 6.37
CA TYR A 105 -15.78 15.29 5.32
C TYR A 105 -15.63 14.24 4.20
N PRO A 106 -16.64 13.39 3.94
CA PRO A 106 -16.52 12.27 2.99
C PRO A 106 -16.11 12.63 1.56
N CYS A 107 -16.39 13.85 1.10
CA CYS A 107 -16.05 14.30 -0.24
C CYS A 107 -14.62 14.86 -0.34
N SER A 108 -13.90 14.97 0.79
CA SER A 108 -12.49 15.37 0.81
C SER A 108 -11.59 14.29 0.22
N GLU A 109 -10.52 14.69 -0.45
CA GLU A 109 -9.45 13.82 -0.96
C GLU A 109 -8.63 13.17 0.16
N ILE A 110 -8.64 13.77 1.36
CA ILE A 110 -7.95 13.30 2.57
C ILE A 110 -8.95 12.80 3.64
N TYR A 111 -10.12 12.34 3.20
CA TYR A 111 -11.14 11.80 4.09
C TYR A 111 -10.61 10.56 4.83
N THR A 112 -10.67 10.56 6.16
CA THR A 112 -10.10 9.48 6.99
C THR A 112 -10.86 8.16 6.92
N GLY A 113 -12.09 8.16 6.42
CA GLY A 113 -13.04 7.07 6.66
C GLY A 113 -13.78 7.25 8.00
N PRO A 114 -14.82 6.44 8.26
CA PRO A 114 -15.64 6.54 9.48
C PRO A 114 -14.94 6.03 10.75
N VAL A 115 -14.01 5.08 10.62
CA VAL A 115 -13.20 4.48 11.70
C VAL A 115 -11.86 3.99 11.13
N PRO A 116 -10.82 3.76 11.96
CA PRO A 116 -9.60 3.10 11.51
C PRO A 116 -9.89 1.76 10.84
N PHE A 117 -9.17 1.44 9.77
CA PHE A 117 -9.31 0.22 8.97
C PHE A 117 -10.74 -0.03 8.43
N SER A 118 -11.51 1.03 8.21
CA SER A 118 -12.85 0.96 7.59
C SER A 118 -12.85 0.47 6.15
N GLY A 119 -11.75 0.66 5.41
CA GLY A 119 -11.57 0.09 4.07
C GLY A 119 -11.10 -1.36 4.16
N ILE A 120 -11.71 -2.26 3.37
CA ILE A 120 -11.32 -3.68 3.34
C ILE A 120 -9.87 -3.84 2.88
N GLU A 121 -9.41 -2.97 1.99
CA GLU A 121 -8.03 -2.91 1.52
C GLU A 121 -7.06 -2.70 2.70
N MET A 122 -7.39 -1.76 3.58
CA MET A 122 -6.56 -1.44 4.75
C MET A 122 -6.63 -2.54 5.83
N ALA A 123 -7.80 -3.13 6.03
CA ALA A 123 -7.96 -4.28 6.91
C ALA A 123 -7.12 -5.48 6.44
N ASN A 124 -7.11 -5.76 5.13
CA ASN A 124 -6.31 -6.84 4.53
C ASN A 124 -4.80 -6.61 4.69
N VAL A 125 -4.33 -5.37 4.48
CA VAL A 125 -2.91 -5.01 4.69
C VAL A 125 -2.54 -5.19 6.15
N ARG A 126 -3.35 -4.68 7.09
CA ARG A 126 -3.16 -4.87 8.54
C ARG A 126 -3.02 -6.34 8.88
N ASP A 127 -3.96 -7.18 8.44
CA ASP A 127 -3.99 -8.59 8.79
C ASP A 127 -2.79 -9.35 8.18
N ALA A 128 -2.37 -8.99 6.96
CA ALA A 128 -1.20 -9.57 6.32
C ALA A 128 0.11 -9.26 7.07
N ILE A 129 0.25 -8.03 7.58
CA ILE A 129 1.39 -7.57 8.39
C ILE A 129 1.36 -8.26 9.76
N LEU A 130 0.22 -8.22 10.46
CA LEU A 130 0.08 -8.79 11.81
C LEU A 130 0.31 -10.30 11.82
N ALA A 131 -0.15 -11.02 10.79
CA ALA A 131 0.12 -12.44 10.63
C ALA A 131 1.62 -12.80 10.54
N ARG A 132 2.49 -11.81 10.27
CA ARG A 132 3.94 -11.97 10.13
C ARG A 132 4.73 -11.04 11.05
N ALA A 133 4.11 -10.48 12.08
CA ALA A 133 4.72 -9.45 12.92
C ALA A 133 6.04 -9.91 13.58
N SER A 134 6.16 -11.20 13.93
CA SER A 134 7.39 -11.76 14.50
C SER A 134 8.54 -11.88 13.49
N GLN A 135 8.24 -11.90 12.19
CA GLN A 135 9.21 -12.07 11.10
C GLN A 135 9.58 -10.76 10.40
N LEU A 136 8.59 -9.88 10.19
CA LEU A 136 8.80 -8.62 9.48
C LEU A 136 9.75 -7.70 10.26
N ARG A 137 10.70 -7.10 9.54
CA ARG A 137 11.68 -6.15 10.08
C ARG A 137 11.60 -4.79 9.40
N ILE A 138 11.13 -4.75 8.15
CA ILE A 138 11.00 -3.53 7.36
C ILE A 138 9.64 -3.55 6.65
N TYR A 139 8.98 -2.40 6.65
CA TYR A 139 7.80 -2.10 5.86
C TYR A 139 8.12 -0.92 4.93
N LEU A 140 7.98 -1.12 3.61
CA LEU A 140 8.22 -0.12 2.58
C LEU A 140 6.93 0.12 1.80
N THR A 141 6.38 1.33 1.91
CA THR A 141 5.24 1.74 1.09
C THR A 141 5.71 2.73 0.02
N VAL A 142 5.48 2.39 -1.25
CA VAL A 142 5.98 3.15 -2.40
C VAL A 142 4.91 4.14 -2.87
N HIS A 143 5.29 5.40 -2.98
CA HIS A 143 4.41 6.50 -3.38
C HIS A 143 5.01 7.40 -4.46
N SER A 144 4.19 8.26 -5.06
CA SER A 144 4.66 9.34 -5.95
C SER A 144 3.79 10.59 -5.89
N TYR A 145 4.30 11.78 -6.21
CA TYR A 145 5.68 12.15 -6.54
C TYR A 145 6.31 12.94 -5.39
N GLY A 146 7.59 13.27 -5.52
CA GLY A 146 8.30 14.11 -4.54
C GLY A 146 9.78 13.81 -4.42
N GLN A 147 10.22 12.62 -4.86
CA GLN A 147 11.60 12.15 -4.74
C GLN A 147 12.11 12.20 -3.30
N MET A 148 11.33 11.64 -2.37
CA MET A 148 11.63 11.63 -0.95
C MET A 148 11.69 10.21 -0.42
N LEU A 149 12.58 10.00 0.55
CA LEU A 149 12.54 8.85 1.47
C LEU A 149 12.10 9.39 2.83
N LEU A 150 10.94 8.95 3.31
CA LEU A 150 10.36 9.39 4.57
C LEU A 150 10.44 8.26 5.59
N ILE A 151 10.79 8.63 6.83
CA ILE A 151 10.75 7.77 8.01
C ILE A 151 9.84 8.41 9.05
N PRO A 152 9.24 7.64 9.99
CA PRO A 152 8.37 8.17 11.03
C PRO A 152 9.00 9.25 11.91
#